data_AF-A0A8J3F015-F1
#
_entry.id   AF-A0A8J3F015-F1
#
_cell.length_a   1.000
_cell.length_b   1.000
_cell.length_c   1.000
_cell.angle_alpha   90.00
_cell.angle_beta   90.00
_cell.angle_gamma   90.00
#
_symmetry.space_group_name_H-M   'P 1'
#
loop_
_entity.id
_entity.type
_entity.pdbx_description
1 polymer ?
#
loop_
_entity_poly.entity_id
_entity_poly.type
_entity_poly.pdbx_seq_one_letter_code
_entity_poly.pdbx_strand_id
1 'polypeptide(L)'
;MRKLQYFLLVMISIGSIMFFSTPSEAATGNKELSDGKEISRNISNKLKNLQQEVKKLNEEKDLLNQKIKELYPKKKQLLVKQLKELEKSNYSKINQDKLNKIQSKIGIYKEAISINKQLKSERKKLWENYKKQMENENIKSAYQTLKLIRQNLENTILNNKEFLKSLTADNL
;
A
#
# COMPACT_ATOMS: atom_id res chain seq x y z
N MET A 1 -29.37 -49.98 28.11
CA MET A 1 -30.00 -49.95 29.45
C MET A 1 -28.98 -50.49 30.46
N ARG A 2 -28.40 -49.64 31.31
CA ARG A 2 -28.59 -49.66 32.78
C ARG A 2 -28.40 -51.07 33.35
N LYS A 3 -27.25 -51.41 33.95
CA LYS A 3 -26.88 -51.27 35.38
C LYS A 3 -25.75 -52.31 35.59
N LEU A 4 -24.76 -52.23 36.48
CA LEU A 4 -24.70 -51.85 37.89
C LEU A 4 -23.17 -51.84 38.20
N GLN A 5 -22.54 -50.71 38.54
CA GLN A 5 -22.10 -50.39 39.91
C GLN A 5 -21.72 -51.60 40.78
N TYR A 6 -20.46 -51.66 41.26
CA TYR A 6 -20.14 -51.35 42.67
C TYR A 6 -18.66 -51.52 43.07
N PHE A 7 -18.16 -50.51 43.80
CA PHE A 7 -17.10 -50.48 44.85
C PHE A 7 -15.66 -50.93 44.49
N LEU A 8 -14.54 -50.29 44.88
CA LEU A 8 -14.16 -49.43 46.01
C LEU A 8 -13.22 -48.29 45.49
N LEU A 9 -13.30 -47.01 45.89
CA LEU A 9 -12.98 -46.42 47.20
C LEU A 9 -11.50 -46.56 47.58
N VAL A 10 -10.65 -45.62 47.13
CA VAL A 10 -9.44 -45.21 47.84
C VAL A 10 -9.35 -43.68 47.81
N MET A 11 -9.33 -43.14 49.02
CA MET A 11 -9.18 -41.73 49.40
C MET A 11 -7.95 -41.07 48.77
N ILE A 12 -8.03 -39.77 48.48
CA ILE A 12 -7.12 -38.76 49.07
C ILE A 12 -7.84 -37.41 49.00
N SER A 13 -8.23 -36.95 50.18
CA SER A 13 -8.46 -35.57 50.55
C SER A 13 -7.20 -34.73 50.35
N ILE A 14 -7.28 -33.66 49.55
CA ILE A 14 -6.60 -32.36 49.70
C ILE A 14 -7.46 -31.43 48.83
N GLY A 15 -8.36 -30.66 49.41
CA GLY A 15 -8.02 -29.35 49.96
C GLY A 15 -8.79 -28.33 49.14
N SER A 16 -9.86 -27.78 49.71
CA SER A 16 -10.50 -26.59 49.19
C SER A 16 -9.45 -25.49 49.07
N ILE A 17 -8.94 -25.24 47.86
CA ILE A 17 -8.21 -23.99 47.59
C ILE A 17 -9.29 -22.91 47.57
N MET A 18 -9.57 -22.38 48.76
CA MET A 18 -10.04 -21.00 48.85
C MET A 18 -8.95 -20.16 48.20
N PHE A 19 -9.20 -19.70 46.98
CA PHE A 19 -8.38 -18.68 46.34
C PHE A 19 -8.53 -17.41 47.16
N PHE A 20 -7.65 -17.24 48.16
CA PHE A 20 -7.28 -15.92 48.61
C PHE A 20 -6.41 -15.34 47.49
N SER A 21 -7.05 -14.64 46.55
CA SER A 21 -6.33 -13.73 45.67
C SER A 21 -5.60 -12.74 46.57
N THR A 22 -4.28 -12.88 46.65
CA THR A 22 -3.48 -11.84 47.28
C THR A 22 -3.62 -10.57 46.43
N PRO A 23 -3.65 -9.37 47.06
CA PRO A 23 -3.78 -8.11 46.31
C PRO A 23 -2.71 -7.92 45.22
N SER A 24 -1.59 -8.64 45.32
CA SER A 24 -0.48 -8.62 44.38
C SER A 24 -0.81 -9.24 43.01
N GLU A 25 -1.58 -10.33 42.93
CA GLU A 25 -1.94 -10.97 41.64
C GLU A 25 -3.02 -10.19 40.88
N ALA A 26 -3.95 -9.54 41.60
CA ALA A 26 -4.89 -8.61 41.00
C ALA A 26 -4.20 -7.31 40.52
N ALA A 27 -3.11 -6.90 41.19
CA ALA A 27 -2.34 -5.71 40.83
C ALA A 27 -1.45 -5.92 39.58
N THR A 28 -0.84 -7.10 39.39
CA THR A 28 -0.10 -7.43 38.16
C THR A 28 -1.02 -7.56 36.94
N GLY A 29 -2.18 -8.20 37.09
CA GLY A 29 -3.18 -8.28 36.01
C GLY A 29 -3.68 -6.90 35.56
N ASN A 30 -3.94 -5.99 36.50
CA ASN A 30 -4.36 -4.62 36.18
C ASN A 30 -3.26 -3.79 35.50
N LYS A 31 -1.98 -4.03 35.83
CA LYS A 31 -0.83 -3.34 35.23
C LYS A 31 -0.57 -3.83 33.80
N GLU A 32 -0.60 -5.15 33.56
CA GLU A 32 -0.50 -5.72 32.21
C GLU A 32 -1.71 -5.37 31.32
N LEU A 33 -2.92 -5.34 31.87
CA LEU A 33 -4.12 -4.85 31.18
C LEU A 33 -4.06 -3.36 30.86
N SER A 34 -3.47 -2.55 31.75
CA SER A 34 -3.24 -1.12 31.53
C SER A 34 -2.22 -0.90 30.41
N ASP A 35 -1.09 -1.58 30.47
CA ASP A 35 0.00 -1.49 29.48
C ASP A 35 -0.47 -2.01 28.11
N GLY A 36 -1.22 -3.11 28.07
CA GLY A 36 -1.84 -3.64 26.85
C GLY A 36 -2.88 -2.69 26.24
N LYS A 37 -3.71 -2.04 27.06
CA LYS A 37 -4.65 -1.00 26.62
C LYS A 37 -3.92 0.26 26.11
N GLU A 38 -2.81 0.64 26.73
CA GLU A 38 -2.01 1.78 26.31
C GLU A 38 -1.29 1.53 24.98
N ILE A 39 -0.69 0.34 24.80
CA ILE A 39 -0.09 -0.09 23.53
C ILE A 39 -1.15 -0.13 22.42
N SER A 40 -2.35 -0.66 22.70
CA SER A 40 -3.46 -0.70 21.75
C SER A 40 -3.93 0.71 21.36
N ARG A 41 -4.09 1.62 22.32
CA ARG A 41 -4.43 3.03 22.07
C ARG A 41 -3.36 3.73 21.23
N ASN A 42 -2.08 3.51 21.51
CA ASN A 42 -0.96 4.09 20.77
C ASN A 42 -0.98 3.64 19.29
N ILE A 43 -1.19 2.35 19.02
CA ILE A 43 -1.28 1.83 17.65
C ILE A 43 -2.52 2.38 16.92
N SER A 44 -3.66 2.50 17.61
CA SER A 44 -4.87 3.09 17.03
C SER A 44 -4.66 4.56 16.61
N ASN A 45 -3.98 5.35 17.44
CA ASN A 45 -3.64 6.74 17.10
C ASN A 45 -2.68 6.82 15.90
N LYS A 46 -1.64 5.96 15.88
CA LYS A 46 -0.73 5.86 14.72
C LYS A 46 -1.46 5.46 13.44
N LEU A 47 -2.43 4.56 13.53
CA LEU A 47 -3.26 4.17 12.40
C LEU A 47 -4.09 5.34 11.88
N LYS A 48 -4.72 6.13 12.76
CA LYS A 48 -5.48 7.32 12.35
C LYS A 48 -4.61 8.35 11.64
N ASN A 49 -3.42 8.64 12.17
CA ASN A 49 -2.49 9.57 11.52
C ASN A 49 -2.07 9.05 10.13
N LEU A 50 -1.77 7.75 10.04
CA LEU A 50 -1.37 7.11 8.79
C LEU A 50 -2.51 7.12 7.74
N GLN A 51 -3.77 6.99 8.17
CA GLN A 51 -4.94 7.14 7.27
C GLN A 51 -5.01 8.56 6.68
N GLN A 52 -4.72 9.60 7.47
CA GLN A 52 -4.68 10.97 6.99
C GLN A 52 -3.54 11.19 5.99
N GLU A 53 -2.35 10.65 6.24
CA GLU A 53 -1.22 10.70 5.30
C GLU A 53 -1.58 10.02 3.97
N VAL A 54 -2.13 8.81 4.02
CA VAL A 54 -2.57 8.07 2.83
C VAL A 54 -3.65 8.83 2.05
N LYS A 55 -4.55 9.55 2.73
CA LYS A 55 -5.53 10.41 2.07
C LYS A 55 -4.85 11.53 1.28
N LYS A 56 -3.92 12.27 1.89
CA LYS A 56 -3.16 13.34 1.23
C LYS A 56 -2.36 12.82 0.03
N LEU A 57 -1.71 11.66 0.17
CA LEU A 57 -0.97 11.04 -0.93
C LEU A 57 -1.89 10.61 -2.09
N ASN A 58 -3.12 10.16 -1.81
CA ASN A 58 -4.08 9.87 -2.87
C ASN A 58 -4.50 11.12 -3.64
N GLU A 59 -4.74 12.23 -2.93
CA GLU A 59 -5.06 13.53 -3.54
C GLU A 59 -3.92 14.02 -4.45
N GLU A 60 -2.66 13.96 -3.97
CA GLU A 60 -1.49 14.31 -4.79
C GLU A 60 -1.35 13.39 -6.03
N LYS A 61 -1.49 12.08 -5.84
CA LYS A 61 -1.49 11.10 -6.95
C LYS A 61 -2.56 11.44 -7.99
N ASP A 62 -3.76 11.81 -7.57
CA ASP A 62 -4.87 12.11 -8.47
C ASP A 62 -4.66 13.41 -9.24
N LEU A 63 -4.12 14.43 -8.59
CA LEU A 63 -3.69 15.66 -9.27
C LEU A 63 -2.64 15.36 -10.36
N LEU A 64 -1.64 14.54 -10.05
CA LEU A 64 -0.61 14.16 -11.04
C LEU A 64 -1.20 13.34 -12.19
N ASN A 65 -2.10 12.39 -11.89
CA ASN A 65 -2.78 11.61 -12.91
C ASN A 65 -3.63 12.47 -13.85
N GLN A 66 -4.30 13.50 -13.33
CA GLN A 66 -5.06 14.44 -14.15
C GLN A 66 -4.14 15.18 -15.14
N LYS A 67 -3.00 15.71 -14.66
CA LYS A 67 -2.00 16.36 -15.52
C LYS A 67 -1.47 15.41 -16.61
N ILE A 68 -1.17 14.16 -16.25
CA ILE A 68 -0.71 13.14 -17.21
C ILE A 68 -1.80 12.86 -18.25
N LYS A 69 -3.05 12.70 -17.82
CA LYS A 69 -4.20 12.42 -18.69
C LYS A 69 -4.40 13.53 -19.72
N GLU A 70 -4.11 14.77 -19.36
CA GLU A 70 -4.21 15.90 -20.27
C GLU A 70 -3.01 16.00 -21.25
N LEU A 71 -1.78 15.81 -20.75
CA LEU A 71 -0.56 16.04 -21.53
C LEU A 71 -0.18 14.86 -22.44
N TYR A 72 -0.35 13.63 -21.96
CA TYR A 72 0.11 12.44 -22.67
C TYR A 72 -0.51 12.28 -24.07
N PRO A 73 -1.82 12.47 -24.30
CA PRO A 73 -2.41 12.39 -25.63
C PRO A 73 -1.79 13.41 -26.60
N LYS A 74 -1.57 14.65 -26.14
CA LYS A 74 -0.97 15.73 -26.94
C LYS A 74 0.47 15.36 -27.36
N LYS A 75 1.28 14.87 -26.42
CA LYS A 75 2.66 14.44 -26.71
C LYS A 75 2.71 13.20 -27.60
N LYS A 76 1.80 12.23 -27.43
CA LYS A 76 1.68 11.07 -28.32
C LYS A 76 1.39 11.51 -29.76
N GLN A 77 0.44 12.42 -29.96
CA GLN A 77 0.12 12.94 -31.29
C GLN A 77 1.31 13.67 -31.93
N LEU A 78 2.06 14.46 -31.16
CA LEU A 78 3.28 15.12 -31.63
C LEU A 78 4.33 14.11 -32.11
N LEU A 79 4.59 13.04 -31.34
CA LEU A 79 5.55 12.00 -31.74
C LEU A 79 5.10 11.29 -33.03
N VAL A 80 3.79 11.02 -33.18
CA VAL A 80 3.25 10.44 -34.42
C VAL A 80 3.43 11.38 -35.61
N LYS A 81 3.24 12.69 -35.42
CA LYS A 81 3.48 13.68 -36.47
C LYS A 81 4.97 13.71 -36.87
N GLN A 82 5.87 13.73 -35.89
CA GLN A 82 7.32 13.70 -36.12
C GLN A 82 7.75 12.44 -36.89
N LEU A 83 7.18 11.27 -36.57
CA LEU A 83 7.44 10.03 -37.32
C LEU A 83 7.00 10.14 -38.79
N LYS A 84 5.79 10.62 -39.04
CA LYS A 84 5.27 10.82 -40.41
C LYS A 84 6.08 11.85 -41.22
N GLU A 85 6.66 12.84 -40.56
CA GLU A 85 7.54 13.82 -41.21
C GLU A 85 8.89 13.20 -41.59
N LEU A 86 9.44 12.32 -40.73
CA LEU A 86 10.66 11.57 -41.04
C LEU A 86 10.49 10.63 -42.23
N GLU A 87 9.34 9.98 -42.36
CA GLU A 87 9.02 9.10 -43.50
C GLU A 87 9.06 9.83 -44.85
N LYS A 88 8.84 11.15 -44.87
CA LYS A 88 8.82 11.98 -46.09
C LYS A 88 10.18 12.60 -46.44
N SER A 89 11.18 12.48 -45.58
CA SER A 89 12.49 13.13 -45.72
C SER A 89 13.52 12.20 -46.36
N ASN A 90 14.27 12.70 -47.36
CA ASN A 90 15.32 11.93 -48.06
C ASN A 90 16.70 11.95 -47.37
N TYR A 91 16.83 12.59 -46.20
CA TYR A 91 18.13 12.74 -45.49
C TYR A 91 18.37 11.61 -44.47
N SER A 92 18.90 10.48 -44.92
CA SER A 92 18.97 9.22 -44.14
C SER A 92 19.63 9.34 -42.76
N LYS A 93 20.81 9.99 -42.66
CA LYS A 93 21.58 10.05 -41.40
C LYS A 93 20.94 10.96 -40.34
N ILE A 94 20.49 12.15 -40.73
CA ILE A 94 19.76 13.08 -39.82
C ILE A 94 18.43 12.47 -39.38
N ASN A 95 17.77 11.72 -40.26
CA ASN A 95 16.53 11.04 -39.92
C ASN A 95 16.74 9.92 -38.90
N GLN A 96 17.87 9.22 -38.94
CA GLN A 96 18.19 8.14 -38.00
C GLN A 96 18.39 8.67 -36.57
N ASP A 97 19.11 9.77 -36.39
CA ASP A 97 19.30 10.39 -35.07
C ASP A 97 17.96 10.87 -34.47
N LYS A 98 17.10 11.47 -35.31
CA LYS A 98 15.75 11.89 -34.91
C LYS A 98 14.88 10.68 -34.54
N LEU A 99 14.95 9.60 -35.32
CA LEU A 99 14.22 8.36 -35.04
C LEU A 99 14.65 7.76 -33.70
N ASN A 100 15.95 7.69 -33.42
CA ASN A 100 16.50 7.20 -32.16
C ASN A 100 15.98 8.03 -30.97
N LYS A 101 15.93 9.36 -31.09
CA LYS A 101 15.35 10.25 -30.06
C LYS A 101 13.86 9.98 -29.83
N ILE A 102 13.09 9.75 -30.89
CA ILE A 102 11.65 9.42 -30.78
C ILE A 102 11.46 8.05 -30.11
N GLN A 103 12.23 7.04 -30.52
CA GLN A 103 12.17 5.70 -29.94
C GLN A 103 12.52 5.72 -28.45
N SER A 104 13.56 6.46 -28.06
CA SER A 104 13.92 6.65 -26.65
C SER A 104 12.77 7.24 -25.82
N LYS A 105 12.10 8.29 -26.32
CA LYS A 105 10.92 8.87 -25.65
C LYS A 105 9.76 7.89 -25.53
N ILE A 106 9.48 7.13 -26.59
CA ILE A 106 8.44 6.09 -26.55
C ILE A 106 8.79 5.02 -25.50
N GLY A 107 10.07 4.65 -25.39
CA GLY A 107 10.58 3.75 -24.35
C GLY A 107 10.25 4.25 -22.95
N ILE A 108 10.64 5.49 -22.64
CA ILE A 108 10.35 6.14 -21.34
C ILE A 108 8.84 6.13 -21.04
N TYR A 109 8.01 6.47 -22.03
CA TYR A 109 6.55 6.52 -21.83
C TYR A 109 5.97 5.12 -21.55
N LYS A 110 6.45 4.10 -22.26
CA LYS A 110 6.02 2.71 -22.04
C LYS A 110 6.41 2.21 -20.65
N GLU A 111 7.63 2.50 -20.22
CA GLU A 111 8.14 2.11 -18.91
C GLU A 111 7.32 2.75 -17.79
N ALA A 112 7.11 4.06 -17.81
CA ALA A 112 6.33 4.78 -16.81
C ALA A 112 4.88 4.26 -16.72
N ILE A 113 4.26 3.91 -17.85
CA ILE A 113 2.92 3.31 -17.89
C ILE A 113 2.93 1.89 -17.29
N SER A 114 3.97 1.10 -17.57
CA SER A 114 4.13 -0.25 -17.05
C SER A 114 4.26 -0.25 -15.53
N ILE A 115 5.16 0.58 -15.00
CA ILE A 115 5.38 0.75 -13.55
C ILE A 115 4.07 1.18 -12.86
N ASN A 116 3.35 2.17 -13.41
CA ASN A 116 2.10 2.62 -12.81
C ASN A 116 1.00 1.53 -12.81
N LYS A 117 0.94 0.70 -13.85
CA LYS A 117 0.02 -0.46 -13.89
C LYS A 117 0.35 -1.48 -12.80
N GLN A 118 1.62 -1.80 -12.62
CA GLN A 118 2.07 -2.71 -11.57
C GLN A 118 1.72 -2.16 -10.17
N LEU A 119 2.12 -0.91 -9.89
CA LEU A 119 1.85 -0.27 -8.60
C LEU A 119 0.35 -0.20 -8.29
N LYS A 120 -0.50 0.08 -9.30
CA LYS A 120 -1.97 0.06 -9.14
C LYS A 120 -2.50 -1.33 -8.77
N SER A 121 -1.98 -2.38 -9.41
CA SER A 121 -2.38 -3.76 -9.12
C SER A 121 -2.00 -4.18 -7.70
N GLU A 122 -0.77 -3.91 -7.29
CA GLU A 122 -0.27 -4.17 -5.93
C GLU A 122 -1.10 -3.42 -4.89
N ARG A 123 -1.33 -2.12 -5.09
CA ARG A 123 -2.14 -1.30 -4.19
C ARG A 123 -3.56 -1.81 -4.02
N LYS A 124 -4.18 -2.31 -5.10
CA LYS A 124 -5.52 -2.90 -5.03
C LYS A 124 -5.53 -4.10 -4.07
N LYS A 125 -4.56 -5.00 -4.17
CA LYS A 125 -4.44 -6.16 -3.26
C LYS A 125 -4.23 -5.72 -1.81
N LEU A 126 -3.37 -4.73 -1.58
CA LEU A 126 -3.11 -4.18 -0.26
C LEU A 126 -4.38 -3.56 0.36
N TRP A 127 -5.17 -2.81 -0.42
CA TRP A 127 -6.42 -2.24 0.06
C TRP A 127 -7.44 -3.29 0.48
N GLU A 128 -7.59 -4.36 -0.30
CA GLU A 128 -8.50 -5.46 0.07
C GLU A 128 -8.04 -6.17 1.35
N ASN A 129 -6.73 -6.37 1.52
CA ASN A 129 -6.20 -6.93 2.76
C ASN A 129 -6.43 -5.99 3.97
N TYR A 130 -6.20 -4.69 3.78
CA TYR A 130 -6.43 -3.67 4.81
C TYR A 130 -7.90 -3.64 5.26
N LYS A 131 -8.86 -3.67 4.33
CA LYS A 131 -10.30 -3.69 4.64
C LYS A 131 -10.67 -4.90 5.51
N LYS A 132 -10.24 -6.10 5.11
CA LYS A 132 -10.48 -7.34 5.88
C LYS A 132 -9.89 -7.28 7.28
N GLN A 133 -8.71 -6.68 7.45
CA GLN A 133 -8.09 -6.52 8.77
C GLN A 133 -8.85 -5.53 9.65
N MET A 134 -9.41 -4.47 9.06
CA MET A 134 -10.26 -3.52 9.77
C MET A 134 -11.60 -4.16 10.19
N GLU A 135 -12.20 -4.98 9.33
CA GLU A 135 -13.43 -5.74 9.64
C GLU A 135 -13.22 -6.74 10.79
N ASN A 136 -12.04 -7.38 10.84
CA ASN A 136 -11.67 -8.33 11.90
C ASN A 136 -11.08 -7.65 13.15
N GLU A 137 -11.18 -6.32 13.28
CA GLU A 137 -10.62 -5.52 14.37
C GLU A 137 -9.11 -5.73 14.62
N ASN A 138 -8.37 -6.22 13.61
CA ASN A 138 -6.94 -6.48 13.70
C ASN A 138 -6.14 -5.20 13.41
N ILE A 139 -6.19 -4.26 14.37
CA ILE A 139 -5.60 -2.92 14.25
C ILE A 139 -4.10 -2.96 13.96
N LYS A 140 -3.36 -3.90 14.57
CA LYS A 140 -1.91 -4.03 14.37
C LYS A 140 -1.60 -4.42 12.92
N SER A 141 -2.30 -5.40 12.36
CA SER A 141 -2.10 -5.80 10.96
C SER A 141 -2.57 -4.71 10.01
N ALA A 142 -3.73 -4.08 10.27
CA ALA A 142 -4.24 -2.97 9.48
C ALA A 142 -3.22 -1.83 9.38
N TYR A 143 -2.57 -1.48 10.49
CA TYR A 143 -1.50 -0.49 10.52
C TYR A 143 -0.30 -0.89 9.64
N GLN A 144 0.18 -2.14 9.72
CA GLN A 144 1.29 -2.59 8.87
C GLN A 144 0.92 -2.58 7.38
N THR A 145 -0.27 -3.05 7.02
CA THR A 145 -0.74 -3.03 5.62
C THR A 145 -0.87 -1.59 5.11
N LEU A 146 -1.35 -0.67 5.94
CA LEU A 146 -1.49 0.73 5.55
C LEU A 146 -0.12 1.41 5.34
N LYS A 147 0.94 1.00 6.06
CA LYS A 147 2.30 1.47 5.77
C LYS A 147 2.78 1.06 4.38
N LEU A 148 2.45 -0.16 3.95
CA LEU A 148 2.77 -0.64 2.61
C LEU A 148 1.99 0.13 1.54
N ILE A 149 0.71 0.44 1.81
CA ILE A 149 -0.10 1.30 0.93
C ILE A 149 0.54 2.68 0.79
N ARG A 150 0.97 3.29 1.89
CA ARG A 150 1.67 4.59 1.90
C ARG A 150 2.92 4.55 1.02
N GLN A 151 3.80 3.56 1.21
CA GLN A 151 5.02 3.41 0.42
C GLN A 151 4.73 3.21 -1.07
N ASN A 152 3.73 2.40 -1.41
CA ASN A 152 3.32 2.21 -2.80
C ASN A 152 2.77 3.51 -3.42
N LEU A 153 2.06 4.34 -2.65
CA LEU A 153 1.61 5.66 -3.11
C LEU A 153 2.77 6.62 -3.34
N GLU A 154 3.76 6.65 -2.43
CA GLU A 154 5.00 7.44 -2.61
C GLU A 154 5.72 7.05 -3.91
N ASN A 155 5.87 5.75 -4.18
CA ASN A 155 6.45 5.26 -5.43
C ASN A 155 5.61 5.65 -6.66
N THR A 156 4.29 5.64 -6.54
CA THR A 156 3.39 6.06 -7.64
C THR A 156 3.54 7.54 -7.94
N ILE A 157 3.62 8.37 -6.89
CA ILE A 157 3.83 9.81 -7.01
C ILE A 157 5.18 10.10 -7.66
N LEU A 158 6.25 9.41 -7.24
CA LEU A 158 7.57 9.56 -7.84
C LEU A 158 7.54 9.23 -9.34
N ASN A 159 7.04 8.04 -9.71
CA ASN A 159 6.90 7.63 -11.11
C ASN A 159 6.07 8.65 -11.92
N ASN A 160 4.97 9.16 -11.36
CA ASN A 160 4.14 10.15 -12.02
C ASN A 160 4.84 11.51 -12.19
N LYS A 161 5.63 11.94 -11.20
CA LYS A 161 6.45 13.17 -11.29
C LYS A 161 7.50 13.05 -12.37
N GLU A 162 8.20 11.92 -12.44
CA GLU A 162 9.20 11.64 -13.48
C GLU A 162 8.57 11.55 -14.87
N PHE A 163 7.43 10.87 -14.98
CA PHE A 163 6.69 10.81 -16.23
C PHE A 163 6.26 12.20 -16.69
N LEU A 164 5.72 13.04 -15.79
CA LEU A 164 5.37 14.42 -16.10
C LEU A 164 6.58 15.22 -16.58
N LYS A 165 7.76 15.11 -15.93
CA LYS A 165 8.98 15.77 -16.41
C LYS A 165 9.30 15.39 -17.86
N SER A 166 9.17 14.11 -18.22
CA SER A 166 9.38 13.65 -19.60
C SER A 166 8.30 14.13 -20.59
N LEU A 167 7.09 14.42 -20.09
CA LEU A 167 6.00 14.98 -20.88
C LEU A 167 6.10 16.51 -21.01
N THR A 168 6.84 17.19 -20.14
CA THR A 168 6.99 18.65 -20.19
C THR A 168 8.36 19.09 -20.70
N ALA A 169 9.32 18.19 -20.86
CA ALA A 169 10.61 18.50 -21.46
C ALA A 169 10.40 19.11 -22.85
N ASP A 170 10.88 20.34 -23.02
CA ASP A 170 10.88 21.04 -24.31
C ASP A 170 11.82 20.32 -25.27
N ASN A 171 11.29 20.07 -26.46
CA ASN A 171 12.03 19.43 -27.53
C ASN A 171 12.45 20.51 -28.52
N LEU A 172 13.66 21.05 -28.33
CA LEU A 172 14.48 21.52 -29.46
C LEU A 172 14.99 20.30 -30.24
#